data_AF-X1RJS1-F1
#
_entry.id   AF-X1RJS1-F1
#
_cell.length_a   1.000
_cell.length_b   1.000
_cell.length_c   1.000
_cell.angle_alpha   90.00
_cell.angle_beta   90.00
_cell.angle_gamma   90.00
#
_symmetry.space_group_name_H-M   'P 1'
#
loop_
_entity.id
_entity.type
_entity.pdbx_description
1 polymer ?
#
loop_
_entity_poly.entity_id
_entity_poly.type
_entity_poly.pdbx_seq_one_letter_code
_entity_poly.pdbx_strand_id
1 'polypeptide(L)' 'MAEVETELKGRSIVVTINRPQVHNCVDAETAQLLFEAVQSFGKARDLEVLVLTGAGDVSFCSGAD' A
#
# COMPACT_ATOMS: atom_id res chain seq x y z
N MET A 1 12.13 -0.58 8.02
CA MET A 1 10.92 0.11 7.51
C MET A 1 9.95 -0.97 7.08
N ALA A 2 8.64 -0.74 7.18
CA ALA A 2 7.65 -1.74 6.76
C ALA A 2 7.61 -1.82 5.23
N GLU A 3 7.30 -3.00 4.67
CA GLU A 3 7.18 -3.18 3.22
C GLU A 3 5.97 -2.48 2.62
N VAL A 4 4.97 -2.18 3.46
CA VAL A 4 3.79 -1.37 3.12
C VAL A 4 3.62 -0.30 4.18
N GLU A 5 3.46 0.94 3.75
CA GLU A 5 3.22 2.09 4.61
C GLU A 5 1.80 2.63 4.41
N THR A 6 1.19 3.19 5.47
CA THR A 6 -0.12 3.81 5.38
C THR A 6 -0.11 5.21 5.99
N GLU A 7 -0.75 6.17 5.33
CA GLU A 7 -0.83 7.57 5.74
C GLU A 7 -2.28 8.09 5.59
N LEU A 8 -2.83 8.68 6.64
CA LEU A 8 -4.15 9.32 6.57
C LEU A 8 -4.04 10.74 5.98
N LYS A 9 -4.90 11.05 5.00
CA LYS A 9 -5.03 12.37 4.38
C LYS A 9 -6.50 12.78 4.35
N GLY A 10 -6.93 13.47 5.41
CA GLY A 10 -8.34 13.84 5.57
C GLY A 10 -9.22 12.60 5.65
N ARG A 11 -10.15 12.45 4.69
CA ARG A 11 -11.03 11.28 4.58
C ARG A 11 -10.48 10.22 3.62
N SER A 12 -9.20 10.28 3.30
CA SER A 12 -8.52 9.32 2.45
C SER A 12 -7.38 8.64 3.19
N ILE A 13 -7.02 7.44 2.77
CA ILE A 13 -5.81 6.73 3.20
C ILE A 13 -4.92 6.48 1.98
N VAL A 14 -3.64 6.77 2.10
CA VAL A 14 -2.62 6.45 1.11
C VAL A 14 -1.87 5.22 1.58
N VAL A 15 -1.91 4.16 0.79
CA VAL A 15 -1.20 2.90 0.99
C VAL A 15 -0.03 2.87 0.01
N THR A 16 1.19 2.72 0.51
CA THR A 16 2.40 2.78 -0.30
C THR A 16 3.15 1.45 -0.20
N ILE A 17 3.38 0.78 -1.33
CA ILE A 17 4.34 -0.33 -1.39
C ILE A 17 5.75 0.27 -1.29
N ASN A 18 6.50 -0.07 -0.26
CA ASN A 18 7.81 0.50 0.07
C ASN A 18 8.94 -0.51 -0.16
N ARG A 19 9.04 -1.03 -1.39
CA ARG A 19 10.13 -1.92 -1.85
C ARG A 19 10.77 -1.41 -3.16
N PRO A 20 11.18 -0.12 -3.24
CA PRO A 20 11.61 0.48 -4.51
C PRO A 20 12.84 -0.20 -5.13
N GLN A 21 13.70 -0.80 -4.31
CA GLN A 21 14.91 -1.54 -4.74
C GLN A 21 14.61 -2.79 -5.57
N VAL A 22 13.39 -3.32 -5.48
CA VAL A 22 12.89 -4.47 -6.27
C VAL A 22 11.65 -4.07 -7.06
N HIS A 23 11.57 -2.81 -7.48
CA HIS A 23 10.46 -2.27 -8.29
C HIS A 23 9.07 -2.46 -7.67
N ASN A 24 8.98 -2.46 -6.33
CA ASN A 24 7.73 -2.64 -5.60
C ASN A 24 7.00 -3.94 -5.98
N CYS A 25 7.72 -5.03 -6.28
CA CYS A 25 7.12 -6.34 -6.45
C CYS A 25 6.42 -6.82 -5.17
N VAL A 26 5.46 -7.73 -5.34
CA VAL A 26 4.60 -8.24 -4.27
C VAL A 26 5.00 -9.67 -3.94
N ASP A 27 5.63 -9.84 -2.78
CA ASP A 27 5.83 -11.15 -2.16
C ASP A 27 4.67 -11.49 -1.20
N ALA A 28 4.81 -12.58 -0.44
CA ALA A 28 3.78 -13.03 0.49
C ALA A 28 3.53 -12.05 1.66
N GLU A 29 4.58 -11.39 2.17
CA GLU A 29 4.46 -10.43 3.27
C GLU A 29 3.79 -9.15 2.78
N THR A 30 4.25 -8.62 1.65
CA THR A 30 3.63 -7.47 0.98
C THR A 30 2.15 -7.73 0.66
N ALA A 31 1.82 -8.92 0.15
CA ALA A 31 0.43 -9.30 -0.15
C ALA A 31 -0.45 -9.30 1.11
N GLN A 32 0.06 -9.85 2.22
CA GLN A 32 -0.65 -9.90 3.50
C GLN A 32 -0.88 -8.49 4.06
N LEU A 33 0.12 -7.62 4.01
CA LEU A 33 0.02 -6.25 4.49
C LEU A 33 -0.96 -5.41 3.64
N LEU A 34 -0.94 -5.56 2.32
CA LEU A 34 -1.91 -4.92 1.42
C LEU A 34 -3.34 -5.40 1.72
N PHE A 35 -3.53 -6.70 1.95
CA PHE A 35 -4.82 -7.26 2.35
C PHE A 35 -5.32 -6.65 3.65
N GLU A 36 -4.47 -6.54 4.67
CA GLU A 36 -4.82 -5.93 5.95
C GLU A 36 -5.20 -4.45 5.83
N ALA A 37 -4.49 -3.69 4.98
CA ALA A 37 -4.79 -2.29 4.71
C ALA A 37 -6.19 -2.13 4.08
N VAL A 38 -6.51 -2.95 3.07
CA VAL A 38 -7.82 -2.93 2.40
C VAL A 38 -8.94 -3.36 3.36
N GLN A 39 -8.71 -4.40 4.17
CA GLN A 39 -9.69 -4.87 5.16
C GLN A 39 -9.94 -3.82 6.25
N SER A 40 -8.91 -3.09 6.65
CA SER A 40 -9.03 -2.01 7.63
C SER A 40 -9.81 -0.82 7.04
N PHE A 41 -9.51 -0.43 5.79
CA PHE A 41 -10.26 0.59 5.07
C PHE A 41 -11.74 0.21 4.94
N GLY A 42 -12.07 -1.03 4.57
CA GLY A 42 -13.46 -1.48 4.45
C GLY A 42 -14.27 -1.44 5.76
N LYS A 43 -13.61 -1.36 6.92
CA LYS A 43 -14.25 -1.22 8.24
C LYS A 43 -14.33 0.23 8.71
N ALA A 44 -13.54 1.13 8.12
CA ALA A 44 -13.48 2.53 8.48
C ALA A 44 -14.69 3.29 7.91
N ARG A 45 -15.51 3.88 8.78
CA ARG A 45 -16.73 4.62 8.37
C ARG A 45 -16.47 6.09 8.02
N ASP A 46 -15.31 6.60 8.43
CA ASP A 46 -14.85 7.97 8.27
C ASP A 46 -14.02 8.17 6.99
N LEU A 47 -13.45 7.09 6.45
CA LEU A 47 -12.70 7.09 5.19
C LEU A 47 -13.61 6.84 3.98
N GLU A 48 -13.33 7.55 2.89
CA GLU A 48 -14.10 7.51 1.64
C GLU A 48 -13.26 7.01 0.46
N VAL A 49 -11.93 7.17 0.51
CA VAL A 49 -11.03 6.84 -0.60
C VAL A 49 -9.77 6.15 -0.09
N LEU A 50 -9.38 5.05 -0.74
CA LEU A 50 -8.05 4.45 -0.61
C LEU A 50 -7.26 4.72 -1.88
N VAL A 51 -6.07 5.30 -1.74
CA VAL A 51 -5.10 5.47 -2.81
C VAL A 51 -4.00 4.43 -2.61
N LEU A 52 -3.74 3.61 -3.63
CA LEU A 52 -2.61 2.69 -3.63
C LEU A 52 -1.52 3.26 -4.54
N THR A 53 -0.28 3.33 -4.04
CA THR A 53 0.89 3.82 -4.79
C THR A 53 2.14 2.97 -4.48
N GLY A 54 3.19 3.14 -5.27
CA GLY A 54 4.53 2.61 -5.00
C GLY A 54 5.47 3.71 -4.54
N ALA A 55 6.44 3.38 -3.69
CA ALA A 55 7.50 4.29 -3.28
C ALA A 55 8.50 4.53 -4.42
N GLY A 56 9.08 5.73 -4.43
CA GLY A 56 10.03 6.17 -5.47
C GLY A 56 9.36 6.59 -6.77
N ASP A 57 10.19 6.93 -7.77
CA ASP A 57 9.74 7.57 -9.01
C ASP A 57 9.82 6.64 -10.24
N VAL A 58 10.22 5.38 -10.05
CA VAL A 58 10.54 4.46 -11.16
C VAL A 58 9.37 3.56 -11.53
N SER A 59 8.70 2.97 -10.53
CA SER A 59 7.69 1.93 -10.76
C SER A 59 6.64 1.94 -9.67
N PHE A 60 5.37 1.84 -10.06
CA PHE A 60 4.27 1.59 -9.13
C PHE A 60 4.41 0.21 -8.47
N CYS A 61 4.41 -0.85 -9.27
CA CYS A 61 4.56 -2.25 -8.86
C CYS A 61 4.92 -3.07 -10.10
N SER A 62 5.95 -3.93 -10.01
CA SER A 62 6.39 -4.79 -11.12
C SER A 62 5.71 -6.16 -11.21
N GLY A 63 4.73 -6.45 -10.33
CA GLY A 63 4.03 -7.74 -10.29
C GLY A 63 4.46 -8.61 -9.10
N ALA A 64 4.23 -9.92 -9.20
CA ALA A 64 4.63 -10.88 -8.17
C ALA A 64 6.17 -11.05 -8.12
N ASP A 65 6.70 -11.25 -6.92
CA ASP A 65 8.11 -11.63 -6.65
C ASP A 65 8.32 -13.14 -6.90
#